data_AF-A0A9E3QVC3-F1
#
_entry.id   AF-A0A9E3QVC3-F1
#
_cell.length_a   1.000
_cell.length_b   1.000
_cell.length_c   1.000
_cell.angle_alpha   90.00
_cell.angle_beta   90.00
_cell.angle_gamma   90.00
#
_symmetry.space_group_name_H-M   'P 1'
#
loop_
_entity.id
_entity.type
_entity.pdbx_description
1 polymer ?
#
loop_
_entity_poly.entity_id
_entity_poly.type
_entity_poly.pdbx_seq_one_letter_code
_entity_poly.pdbx_strand_id
1 'polypeptide(L)'
;MAALNTYRSDLTRGGILDYREHHEALPKVASQLGTALPRQDHVEDFWPLLERMRQEGAVVLLKLDGERSGPGARPYTTVVSGGALGAEHVRTDARTVGDALTFAVVSYFGKADR
;
A
#
# COMPACT_ATOMS: atom_id res chain seq x y z
N MET A 1 -17.54 -11.56 -11.66
CA MET A 1 -16.22 -11.20 -12.19
C MET A 1 -16.31 -9.89 -13.00
N ALA A 2 -16.35 -8.74 -12.33
CA ALA A 2 -16.41 -7.42 -13.02
C ALA A 2 -15.87 -6.23 -12.18
N ALA A 3 -15.64 -6.39 -10.88
CA ALA A 3 -15.37 -5.27 -9.96
C ALA A 3 -13.92 -4.75 -9.94
N LEU A 4 -12.97 -5.43 -10.59
CA LEU A 4 -11.55 -5.06 -10.53
C LEU A 4 -11.07 -4.21 -11.72
N ASN A 5 -11.93 -3.96 -12.71
CA ASN A 5 -11.52 -3.30 -13.96
C ASN A 5 -11.62 -1.76 -13.92
N THR A 6 -12.12 -1.18 -12.81
CA THR A 6 -12.28 0.28 -12.64
C THR A 6 -11.05 0.95 -12.00
N TYR A 7 -10.05 0.19 -11.55
CA TYR A 7 -8.91 0.69 -10.76
C TYR A 7 -7.82 1.46 -11.56
N ARG A 8 -8.12 1.95 -12.77
CA ARG A 8 -7.07 2.20 -13.78
C ARG A 8 -6.94 3.61 -14.38
N SER A 9 -7.43 4.70 -13.77
CA SER A 9 -7.23 6.03 -14.40
C SER A 9 -6.63 7.17 -13.57
N ASP A 10 -6.61 7.14 -12.23
CA ASP A 10 -6.40 8.41 -11.51
C ASP A 10 -5.02 8.58 -10.85
N LEU A 11 -4.13 7.59 -10.98
CA LEU A 11 -2.85 7.54 -10.24
C LEU A 11 -1.68 8.37 -10.82
N THR A 12 -1.89 9.22 -11.83
CA THR A 12 -0.77 9.99 -12.45
C THR A 12 -0.94 11.51 -12.51
N ARG A 13 -1.99 12.10 -11.93
CA ARG A 13 -2.16 13.56 -11.94
C ARG A 13 -2.61 14.11 -10.61
N GLY A 14 -1.68 14.53 -9.75
CA GLY A 14 -1.81 15.64 -8.79
C GLY A 14 -3.06 15.71 -7.89
N GLY A 15 -3.88 14.66 -7.83
CA GLY A 15 -5.12 14.60 -7.07
C GLY A 15 -4.85 14.17 -5.65
N ILE A 16 -5.73 14.58 -4.74
CA ILE A 16 -5.77 14.04 -3.39
C ILE A 16 -6.07 12.54 -3.54
N LEU A 17 -5.04 11.70 -3.36
CA LEU A 17 -5.21 10.25 -3.23
C LEU A 17 -6.23 9.99 -2.12
N ASP A 18 -7.39 9.45 -2.50
CA ASP A 18 -8.38 8.92 -1.58
C ASP A 18 -7.98 7.48 -1.22
N TYR A 19 -7.57 7.28 0.04
CA TYR A 19 -7.14 5.97 0.52
C TYR A 19 -8.31 5.05 0.83
N ARG A 20 -9.56 5.56 0.82
CA ARG A 20 -10.75 4.82 1.20
C ARG A 20 -10.87 3.49 0.46
N GLU A 21 -10.62 3.48 -0.84
CA GLU A 21 -10.69 2.25 -1.65
C GLU A 21 -9.67 1.19 -1.20
N HIS A 22 -8.46 1.62 -0.81
CA HIS A 22 -7.43 0.70 -0.34
C HIS A 22 -7.76 0.17 1.06
N HIS A 23 -8.29 1.03 1.93
CA HIS A 23 -8.82 0.63 3.24
C HIS A 23 -9.94 -0.39 3.12
N GLU A 24 -10.87 -0.19 2.19
CA GLU A 24 -11.98 -1.13 1.91
C GLU A 24 -11.49 -2.45 1.30
N ALA A 25 -10.36 -2.45 0.59
CA ALA A 25 -9.76 -3.65 -0.01
C ALA A 25 -8.89 -4.47 0.97
N LEU A 26 -8.36 -3.86 2.03
CA LEU A 26 -7.44 -4.50 2.97
C LEU A 26 -8.01 -5.76 3.67
N PRO A 27 -9.29 -5.79 4.11
CA PRO A 27 -9.90 -7.00 4.67
C PRO A 27 -9.90 -8.19 3.70
N LYS A 28 -10.09 -7.92 2.41
CA LYS A 28 -10.06 -8.96 1.38
C LYS A 28 -8.65 -9.54 1.27
N VAL A 29 -7.62 -8.69 1.23
CA VAL A 29 -6.22 -9.11 1.17
C VAL A 29 -5.85 -9.95 2.39
N ALA A 30 -6.16 -9.48 3.60
CA ALA A 30 -5.90 -10.21 4.85
C ALA A 30 -6.58 -11.59 4.84
N SER A 31 -7.85 -11.65 4.41
CA SER A 31 -8.58 -12.90 4.28
C SER A 31 -7.99 -13.86 3.25
N GLN A 32 -7.55 -13.37 2.09
CA GLN A 32 -6.93 -14.20 1.04
C GLN A 32 -5.61 -14.83 1.52
N LEU A 33 -4.85 -14.09 2.34
CA LEU A 33 -3.55 -14.52 2.85
C LEU A 33 -3.65 -15.29 4.17
N GLY A 34 -4.85 -15.44 4.74
CA GLY A 34 -5.05 -16.08 6.04
C GLY A 34 -4.40 -15.32 7.20
N THR A 35 -4.26 -14.00 7.09
CA THR A 35 -3.67 -13.15 8.14
C THR A 35 -4.77 -12.41 8.91
N ALA A 36 -4.45 -11.98 10.12
CA ALA A 36 -5.29 -11.01 10.81
C ALA A 36 -5.35 -9.69 10.03
N LEU A 37 -6.50 -9.01 10.11
CA LEU A 37 -6.62 -7.64 9.61
C LEU A 37 -5.79 -6.70 10.50
N PRO A 38 -4.86 -5.90 9.94
CA PRO A 38 -4.07 -4.94 10.72
C PRO A 38 -4.97 -3.83 11.30
N ARG A 39 -4.59 -3.30 12.47
CA ARG A 39 -5.23 -2.12 13.08
C ARG A 39 -4.93 -0.82 12.35
N GLN A 40 -3.82 -0.78 11.62
CA GLN A 40 -3.40 0.29 10.72
C GLN A 40 -2.90 1.57 11.41
N ASP A 41 -2.60 1.49 12.71
CA ASP A 41 -2.11 2.63 13.49
C ASP A 41 -0.57 2.68 13.48
N HIS A 42 0.06 1.51 13.38
CA HIS A 42 1.49 1.34 13.55
C HIS A 42 2.11 0.49 12.45
N VAL A 43 3.44 0.58 12.28
CA VAL A 43 4.17 -0.22 11.28
C VAL A 43 4.05 -1.71 11.61
N GLU A 44 4.09 -2.02 12.91
CA GLU A 44 4.04 -3.36 13.48
C GLU A 44 2.73 -4.09 13.13
N ASP A 45 1.64 -3.34 12.97
CA ASP A 45 0.34 -3.92 12.56
C ASP A 45 0.45 -4.60 11.19
N PHE A 46 1.28 -4.06 10.29
CA PHE A 46 1.48 -4.59 8.95
C PHE A 46 2.58 -5.64 8.86
N TRP A 47 3.32 -5.89 9.95
CA TRP A 47 4.51 -6.73 9.92
C TRP A 47 4.27 -8.11 9.29
N PRO A 48 3.18 -8.85 9.59
CA PRO A 48 2.92 -10.15 8.96
C PRO A 48 2.78 -10.06 7.42
N LEU A 49 2.17 -8.99 6.93
CA LEU A 49 1.95 -8.76 5.50
C LEU A 49 3.24 -8.33 4.81
N LEU A 50 4.03 -7.46 5.45
CA LEU A 50 5.35 -7.05 4.95
C LEU A 50 6.32 -8.25 4.87
N GLU A 51 6.29 -9.12 5.88
CA GLU A 51 7.08 -10.34 5.90
C GLU A 51 6.67 -11.30 4.78
N ARG A 52 5.36 -11.41 4.49
CA ARG A 52 4.87 -12.17 3.34
C ARG A 52 5.37 -11.58 2.00
N MET A 53 5.28 -10.26 1.83
CA MET A 53 5.80 -9.58 0.63
C MET A 53 7.31 -9.84 0.47
N ARG A 54 8.07 -9.76 1.57
CA ARG A 54 9.51 -10.05 1.59
C ARG A 54 9.81 -11.49 1.15
N GLN A 55 9.04 -12.47 1.62
CA GLN A 55 9.18 -13.87 1.23
C GLN A 55 8.90 -14.10 -0.26
N GLU A 56 8.05 -13.29 -0.88
CA GLU A 56 7.78 -13.30 -2.31
C GLU A 56 8.82 -12.51 -3.13
N GLY A 57 9.87 -11.98 -2.49
CA GLY A 57 10.95 -11.23 -3.15
C GLY A 57 10.67 -9.75 -3.35
N ALA A 58 9.65 -9.19 -2.68
CA ALA A 58 9.41 -7.77 -2.68
C ALA A 58 10.42 -7.01 -1.81
N VAL A 59 10.73 -5.79 -2.22
CA VAL A 59 11.43 -4.78 -1.42
C VAL A 59 10.43 -3.70 -1.06
N VAL A 60 10.29 -3.41 0.23
CA VAL A 60 9.43 -2.34 0.75
C VAL A 60 10.31 -1.29 1.43
N LEU A 61 10.22 -0.05 0.96
CA LEU A 61 10.86 1.11 1.59
C LEU A 61 9.77 2.00 2.17
N LEU A 62 9.87 2.29 3.47
CA LEU A 62 9.08 3.30 4.17
C LEU A 62 10.02 4.45 4.54
N LYS A 63 9.73 5.66 4.05
CA LYS A 63 10.46 6.89 4.39
C LYS A 63 9.58 7.77 5.26
N LEU A 64 10.17 8.28 6.35
CA LEU A 64 9.60 9.31 7.21
C LEU A 64 10.35 10.62 6.93
N ASP A 65 9.66 11.62 6.40
CA ASP A 65 10.24 12.88 5.94
C ASP A 65 9.86 14.02 6.89
N GLY A 66 10.68 14.26 7.91
CA GLY A 66 10.42 15.27 8.95
C GLY A 66 10.43 16.72 8.46
N GLU A 67 11.07 16.98 7.32
CA GLU A 67 11.10 18.30 6.69
C GLU A 67 9.77 18.62 5.97
N ARG A 68 9.00 17.58 5.63
CA ARG A 68 7.70 17.73 4.98
C ARG A 68 6.61 17.98 6.03
N SER A 69 6.51 19.23 6.45
CA SER A 69 5.56 19.71 7.45
C SER A 69 4.49 20.65 6.87
N GLY A 70 3.41 20.88 7.65
CA GLY A 70 2.35 21.83 7.32
C GLY A 70 0.99 21.20 6.97
N PRO A 71 -0.07 22.02 6.82
CA PRO A 71 -1.41 21.54 6.51
C PRO A 71 -1.44 20.75 5.20
N GLY A 72 -1.93 19.51 5.27
CA GLY A 72 -2.01 18.63 4.10
C GLY A 72 -0.70 17.95 3.71
N ALA A 73 0.38 18.15 4.46
CA ALA A 73 1.65 17.46 4.26
C ALA A 73 1.48 15.94 4.29
N ARG A 74 2.31 15.24 3.51
CA ARG A 74 2.29 13.79 3.34
C ARG A 74 3.69 13.22 3.63
N PRO A 75 4.14 13.19 4.90
CA PRO A 75 5.52 12.91 5.27
C PRO A 75 5.91 11.43 5.15
N TYR A 76 4.94 10.54 4.96
CA TYR A 76 5.19 9.11 4.84
C TYR A 76 5.22 8.72 3.37
N THR A 77 6.36 8.26 2.86
CA THR A 77 6.46 7.70 1.51
C THR A 77 6.66 6.20 1.60
N THR A 78 5.87 5.43 0.85
CA THR A 78 6.16 4.01 0.60
C THR A 78 6.54 3.80 -0.86
N VAL A 79 7.53 2.94 -1.07
CA VAL A 79 7.92 2.42 -2.38
C VAL A 79 7.98 0.90 -2.27
N VAL A 80 7.34 0.20 -3.19
CA VAL A 80 7.37 -1.26 -3.28
C VAL A 80 7.79 -1.67 -4.68
N SER A 81 8.74 -2.60 -4.76
CA SER A 81 9.27 -3.15 -6.02
C SER A 81 9.61 -4.63 -5.88
N GLY A 82 9.80 -5.33 -6.99
CA GLY A 82 10.19 -6.75 -6.99
C GLY A 82 9.01 -7.69 -6.70
N GLY A 83 9.31 -8.96 -6.50
CA GLY A 83 8.32 -10.02 -6.33
C GLY A 83 7.27 -10.01 -7.45
N ALA A 84 5.98 -10.03 -7.06
CA ALA A 84 4.84 -10.01 -7.98
C ALA A 84 4.76 -8.77 -8.89
N LEU A 85 5.53 -7.71 -8.61
CA LEU A 85 5.57 -6.51 -9.46
C LEU A 85 6.55 -6.63 -10.64
N GLY A 86 7.45 -7.61 -10.64
CA GLY A 86 8.47 -7.75 -11.69
C GLY A 86 9.33 -6.49 -11.82
N ALA A 87 9.39 -5.91 -13.03
CA ALA A 87 10.14 -4.67 -13.31
C ALA A 87 9.40 -3.39 -12.90
N GLU A 88 8.13 -3.49 -12.50
CA GLU A 88 7.32 -2.36 -12.06
C GLU A 88 7.59 -2.03 -10.59
N HIS A 89 7.20 -0.81 -10.20
CA HIS A 89 7.13 -0.42 -8.79
C HIS A 89 5.85 0.37 -8.53
N VAL A 90 5.45 0.44 -7.26
CA VAL A 90 4.38 1.32 -6.80
C VAL A 90 4.93 2.26 -5.74
N ARG A 91 4.42 3.50 -5.74
CA ARG A 91 4.85 4.54 -4.80
C ARG A 91 3.66 5.38 -4.37
N THR A 92 3.60 5.72 -3.08
CA THR A 92 2.66 6.73 -2.57
C THR A 92 3.31 7.63 -1.53
N ASP A 93 2.78 8.83 -1.39
CA ASP A 93 3.07 9.76 -0.31
C ASP A 93 1.75 9.97 0.48
N ALA A 94 1.75 9.66 1.77
CA ALA A 94 0.56 9.67 2.61
C ALA A 94 0.71 10.52 3.88
N ARG A 95 -0.45 10.87 4.47
CA ARG A 95 -0.54 11.67 5.69
C ARG A 95 -0.26 10.85 6.95
N THR A 96 -0.59 9.57 6.91
CA THR A 96 -0.40 8.62 8.00
C THR A 96 0.46 7.45 7.54
N VAL A 97 1.13 6.79 8.48
CA VAL A 97 1.86 5.54 8.20
C VAL A 97 0.90 4.43 7.78
N GLY A 98 -0.29 4.37 8.39
CA GLY A 98 -1.35 3.44 8.03
C GLY A 98 -1.77 3.55 6.57
N ASP A 99 -2.08 4.75 6.09
CA ASP A 99 -2.45 5.00 4.69
C ASP A 99 -1.33 4.56 3.72
N ALA A 100 -0.07 4.87 4.06
CA ALA A 100 1.07 4.53 3.22
C ALA A 100 1.27 3.02 3.11
N LEU A 101 1.13 2.29 4.23
CA LEU A 101 1.31 0.84 4.29
C LEU A 101 0.10 0.09 3.72
N THR A 102 -1.13 0.56 3.97
CA THR A 102 -2.36 0.03 3.37
C THR A 102 -2.30 0.13 1.85
N PHE A 103 -1.90 1.28 1.30
CA PHE A 103 -1.68 1.42 -0.15
C PHE A 103 -0.63 0.42 -0.65
N ALA A 104 0.51 0.30 0.03
CA ALA A 104 1.61 -0.58 -0.36
C ALA A 104 1.18 -2.04 -0.43
N VAL A 105 0.55 -2.54 0.64
CA VAL A 105 0.06 -3.93 0.74
C VAL A 105 -0.99 -4.21 -0.32
N VAL A 106 -2.03 -3.37 -0.40
CA VAL A 106 -3.16 -3.59 -1.33
C VAL A 106 -2.70 -3.51 -2.77
N SER A 107 -1.83 -2.55 -3.11
CA SER A 107 -1.30 -2.42 -4.46
C SER A 107 -0.44 -3.61 -4.88
N TYR A 108 0.36 -4.14 -3.96
CA TYR A 108 1.21 -5.29 -4.22
C TYR A 108 0.38 -6.57 -4.42
N PHE A 109 -0.47 -6.93 -3.46
CA PHE A 109 -1.27 -8.15 -3.54
C PHE A 109 -2.41 -8.06 -4.57
N GLY A 110 -2.94 -6.86 -4.83
CA GLY A 110 -3.91 -6.63 -5.89
C GLY A 110 -3.34 -6.78 -7.31
N LYS A 111 -2.02 -6.65 -7.48
CA LYS A 111 -1.32 -6.95 -8.74
C LYS A 111 -0.89 -8.41 -8.85
N ALA A 112 -0.61 -9.08 -7.73
CA ALA A 112 -0.20 -10.49 -7.69
C ALA A 112 -1.27 -11.47 -8.18
N ASP A 113 -2.55 -11.07 -8.16
CA ASP A 113 -3.70 -11.85 -8.65
C ASP A 113 -3.84 -11.86 -10.20
N ARG A 114 -2.79 -11.51 -10.98
CA ARG A 114 -2.82 -11.47 -12.46
C ARG A 114 -1.86 -12.44 -13.12
#